data_AF-A0A3B8MYQ2-F1
#
_entry.id   AF-A0A3B8MYQ2-F1
#
_cell.length_a   1.000
_cell.length_b   1.000
_cell.length_c   1.000
_cell.angle_alpha   90.00
_cell.angle_beta   90.00
_cell.angle_gamma   90.00
#
_symmetry.space_group_name_H-M   'P 1'
#
loop_
_entity.id
_entity.type
_entity.pdbx_description
1 polymer ?
#
loop_
_entity_poly.entity_id
_entity_poly.type
_entity_poly.pdbx_seq_one_letter_code
_entity_poly.pdbx_strand_id
1 'polypeptide(L)' 'MANFFERFLRMGEGRILRKLVTQARATNLLEDDFSHLSDEELRDETEELRTRYSAGESLDDLLPEAFSAIRE' A
#
# COMPACT_ATOMS: atom_id res chain seq x y z
N MET A 1 -13.54 18.64 27.87
CA MET A 1 -13.99 17.33 28.38
C MET A 1 -14.17 16.25 27.28
N ALA A 2 -13.90 16.54 25.99
CA ALA A 2 -14.00 15.56 24.90
C ALA A 2 -12.84 14.54 24.84
N ASN A 3 -11.66 14.87 25.36
CA ASN A 3 -10.44 14.10 25.10
C ASN A 3 -10.36 12.72 25.79
N PHE A 4 -11.09 12.47 26.88
CA PHE A 4 -11.03 11.17 27.58
C PHE A 4 -11.95 10.13 26.94
N PHE A 5 -13.19 10.51 26.65
CA PHE A 5 -14.16 9.64 25.96
C PHE A 5 -13.71 9.31 24.55
N GLU A 6 -13.13 10.26 23.81
CA GLU A 6 -12.61 9.99 22.47
C GLU A 6 -11.43 9.01 22.50
N ARG A 7 -10.49 9.17 23.44
CA ARG A 7 -9.36 8.21 23.59
C ARG A 7 -9.83 6.81 23.98
N PHE A 8 -10.92 6.71 24.75
CA PHE A 8 -11.54 5.43 25.11
C PHE A 8 -12.21 4.77 23.89
N LEU A 9 -12.97 5.53 23.10
CA LEU A 9 -13.60 5.04 21.87
C LEU A 9 -12.57 4.57 20.83
N ARG A 10 -11.40 5.22 20.77
CA ARG A 10 -10.29 4.86 19.87
C ARG A 10 -9.33 3.82 20.45
N MET A 11 -9.62 3.29 21.64
CA MET A 11 -8.74 2.33 22.32
C MET A 11 -8.69 1.01 21.55
N GLY A 12 -7.58 0.78 20.84
CA GLY A 12 -7.37 -0.40 19.99
C GLY A 12 -7.06 -0.06 18.52
N GLU A 13 -7.48 1.12 18.05
CA GLU A 13 -7.24 1.60 16.68
C GLU A 13 -5.76 1.82 16.38
N GLY A 14 -4.95 2.12 17.40
CA GLY A 14 -3.52 2.42 17.25
C GLY A 14 -2.69 1.29 16.64
N ARG A 15 -3.13 0.02 16.71
CA ARG A 15 -2.46 -1.08 15.99
C ARG A 15 -2.75 -1.03 14.50
N ILE A 16 -4.01 -0.84 14.12
CA ILE A 16 -4.44 -0.74 12.72
C ILE A 16 -3.83 0.49 12.08
N LEU A 17 -3.88 1.64 12.76
CA LEU A 17 -3.26 2.88 12.28
C LEU A 17 -1.77 2.69 11.98
N ARG A 18 -1.03 1.99 12.86
CA ARG A 18 0.38 1.69 12.62
C ARG A 18 0.59 0.82 11.38
N LYS A 19 -0.24 -0.22 11.17
CA LYS A 19 -0.15 -1.07 9.95
C LYS A 19 -0.37 -0.23 8.69
N LEU A 20 -1.42 0.59 8.67
CA LEU A 20 -1.75 1.45 7.53
C LEU A 20 -0.66 2.48 7.25
N VAL A 21 -0.10 3.11 8.28
CA VAL A 21 1.02 4.06 8.12
C VAL A 21 2.27 3.38 7.56
N THR A 22 2.56 2.14 7.98
CA THR A 22 3.68 1.38 7.42
C THR A 22 3.45 1.05 5.95
N GLN A 23 2.25 0.61 5.57
CA GLN A 23 1.91 0.32 4.17
C GLN A 23 2.00 1.58 3.30
N ALA A 24 1.43 2.71 3.76
CA ALA A 24 1.50 3.97 3.04
C ALA A 24 2.96 4.46 2.86
N ARG A 25 3.82 4.26 3.85
CA ARG A 25 5.26 4.55 3.68
C ARG A 25 5.92 3.66 2.65
N ALA A 26 5.60 2.37 2.63
CA ALA A 26 6.16 1.45 1.65
C ALA A 26 5.78 1.86 0.22
N THR A 27 4.52 2.20 -0.02
CA THR A 27 4.04 2.75 -1.31
C THR A 27 4.79 4.03 -1.68
N ASN A 28 4.89 5.00 -0.77
CA ASN A 28 5.58 6.28 -1.06
C ASN A 28 7.09 6.12 -1.33
N LEU A 29 7.73 5.04 -0.89
CA LEU A 29 9.13 4.79 -1.23
C LEU A 29 9.33 4.36 -2.69
N LEU A 30 8.28 3.86 -3.33
CA LEU A 30 8.27 3.45 -4.74
C LEU A 30 7.76 4.55 -5.67
N GLU A 31 7.38 5.72 -5.12
CA GLU A 31 6.82 6.84 -5.89
C GLU A 31 7.73 7.28 -7.05
N ASP A 32 9.00 7.51 -6.77
CA ASP A 32 9.95 7.97 -7.80
C ASP A 32 10.09 6.92 -8.93
N ASP A 33 10.14 5.63 -8.58
CA ASP A 33 10.28 4.54 -9.55
C ASP A 33 9.08 4.45 -10.50
N PHE A 34 7.86 4.61 -9.97
CA PHE A 34 6.62 4.53 -10.75
C PHE A 34 6.31 5.81 -11.53
N SER A 35 6.70 6.98 -11.02
CA SER A 35 6.47 8.29 -11.67
C SER A 35 7.15 8.46 -13.02
N HIS A 36 8.13 7.60 -13.32
CA HIS A 36 8.87 7.60 -14.58
C HIS A 36 8.31 6.63 -15.61
N LEU A 37 7.32 5.80 -15.25
CA LEU A 37 6.72 4.83 -16.13
C LEU A 37 5.72 5.48 -17.08
N SER A 38 5.66 4.97 -18.30
CA SER A 38 4.63 5.29 -19.29
C SER A 38 3.34 4.50 -19.04
N ASP A 39 2.24 4.93 -19.67
CA ASP A 39 0.95 4.22 -19.63
C ASP A 39 1.04 2.74 -20.06
N GLU A 40 1.97 2.41 -20.96
CA GLU A 40 2.21 1.03 -21.40
C GLU A 40 2.94 0.23 -20.33
N GLU A 41 4.00 0.80 -19.75
CA GLU A 41 4.75 0.18 -18.65
C GLU A 41 3.88 -0.04 -17.39
N LEU A 42 3.05 0.95 -17.02
CA LEU A 42 2.08 0.81 -15.92
C LEU A 42 1.04 -0.29 -16.16
N ARG A 43 0.69 -0.58 -17.42
CA ARG A 43 -0.20 -1.69 -17.75
C ARG A 43 0.51 -3.03 -17.60
N ASP A 44 1.78 -3.10 -18.02
CA ASP A 44 2.58 -4.32 -17.95
C ASP A 44 2.85 -4.77 -16.50
N GLU A 45 2.91 -3.84 -15.54
CA GLU A 45 2.95 -4.12 -14.10
C GLU A 45 1.83 -5.07 -13.65
N THR A 46 0.64 -4.97 -14.27
CA THR A 46 -0.48 -5.87 -13.95
C THR A 46 -0.16 -7.32 -14.31
N GLU A 47 0.54 -7.56 -15.43
CA GLU A 47 0.93 -8.91 -15.83
C GLU A 47 2.03 -9.47 -14.92
N GLU A 48 3.00 -8.63 -14.54
CA GLU A 48 4.05 -9.00 -13.59
C GLU A 48 3.48 -9.39 -12.23
N LEU A 49 2.64 -8.54 -11.64
CA LEU A 49 2.03 -8.79 -10.33
C LEU A 49 1.16 -10.05 -10.34
N ARG A 50 0.42 -10.33 -11.42
CA ARG A 50 -0.35 -11.58 -11.58
C ARG A 50 0.55 -12.80 -11.66
N THR A 51 1.68 -12.69 -12.35
CA THR A 51 2.66 -13.77 -12.48
C THR A 51 3.28 -14.08 -11.13
N ARG A 52 3.72 -13.05 -10.39
CA ARG A 52 4.26 -13.16 -9.03
C ARG A 52 3.25 -13.77 -8.05
N TYR A 53 1.99 -13.34 -8.08
CA TYR A 53 0.93 -13.93 -7.28
C TYR A 53 0.71 -15.42 -7.61
N SER A 54 0.72 -15.77 -8.90
CA SER A 54 0.59 -17.15 -9.35
C SER A 54 1.78 -18.02 -8.95
N ALA A 55 2.97 -17.42 -8.76
CA ALA A 55 4.16 -18.07 -8.22
C ALA A 55 4.13 -18.24 -6.68
N GLY A 56 3.09 -17.76 -6.00
CA GLY A 56 2.85 -17.98 -4.58
C GLY A 56 3.16 -16.79 -3.67
N GLU A 57 3.51 -15.63 -4.24
CA GLU A 57 3.67 -14.40 -3.47
C GLU A 57 2.31 -13.91 -2.92
N SER A 58 2.30 -13.37 -1.69
CA SER A 58 1.03 -12.98 -1.06
C SER A 58 0.57 -11.60 -1.53
N LEU A 59 -0.74 -11.34 -1.48
CA LEU A 59 -1.26 -10.00 -1.79
C LEU A 59 -0.75 -8.93 -0.81
N ASP A 60 -0.40 -9.30 0.42
CA ASP A 60 0.20 -8.36 1.39
C ASP A 60 1.62 -7.94 0.96
N ASP A 61 2.37 -8.84 0.30
CA ASP A 61 3.72 -8.57 -0.21
C ASP A 61 3.66 -7.69 -1.47
N LEU A 62 2.70 -7.93 -2.37
CA LEU A 62 2.49 -7.17 -3.61
C LEU A 62 1.81 -5.80 -3.41
N LEU A 63 1.30 -5.54 -2.21
CA LEU A 63 0.48 -4.37 -1.93
C LEU A 63 1.19 -3.04 -2.21
N PRO A 64 2.45 -2.82 -1.82
CA PRO A 64 3.15 -1.57 -2.07
C PRO A 64 3.26 -1.25 -3.57
N GLU A 65 3.75 -2.19 -4.39
CA GLU A 65 3.91 -1.99 -5.84
C GLU A 65 2.55 -1.78 -6.52
N ALA A 66 1.55 -2.62 -6.19
CA ALA A 66 0.23 -2.52 -6.78
C ALA A 66 -0.45 -1.17 -6.47
N PHE A 67 -0.26 -0.64 -5.26
CA PHE A 67 -0.81 0.67 -4.89
C PHE A 67 -0.04 1.82 -5.54
N SER A 68 1.27 1.68 -5.75
CA SER A 68 2.07 2.68 -6.49
C SER A 68 1.62 2.77 -7.95
N ALA A 69 1.42 1.63 -8.61
CA ALA A 69 0.94 1.57 -9.99
C ALA A 69 -0.46 2.18 -10.19
N ILE A 70 -1.35 2.08 -9.18
CA ILE A 70 -2.71 2.64 -9.24
C ILE A 70 -2.72 4.16 -8.96
N ARG A 71 -1.74 4.64 -8.20
CA ARG A 71 -1.67 6.04 -7.76
C ARG A 71 -1.18 6.95 -8.87
N GLU A 72 -0.31 6.43 -9.73
CA GLU A 72 0.28 7.13 -10.89
C GLU A 72 -0.66 7.10 -12.11
#